data_AF-A0A847WAI8-F1
#
_entry.id   AF-A0A847WAI8-F1
#
_cell.length_a   1.000
_cell.length_b   1.000
_cell.length_c   1.000
_cell.angle_alpha   90.00
_cell.angle_beta   90.00
_cell.angle_gamma   90.00
#
_symmetry.space_group_name_H-M   'P 1'
#
loop_
_entity.id
_entity.type
_entity.pdbx_description
1 polymer ?
#
loop_
_entity_poly.entity_id
_entity_poly.type
_entity_poly.pdbx_seq_one_letter_code
_entity_poly.pdbx_strand_id
1 'polypeptide(L)'
;PAIEEAEARGQLGWLPAAGGFILGIAFLYGLDKLIPHLHQGTNETEGPSSSLKRTSLLVLAVTLHNIPEGMAVGLSFAFAAQQGGGTAAYTAAFALALGIGIQNFPEGAAISLPLRQEGFSSGRSFLYGSLSGIVEPVFGILTVLLASAIMPFMPWFLSFAAGAMMYVVVEELIPEAHLGEHSNLGTLSVMGGFIIMMILDVALG
;
A
#
# COMPACT_ATOMS: atom_id res chain seq x y z
N PRO A 1 2.27 15.98 -5.37
CA PRO A 1 2.84 15.27 -6.54
C PRO A 1 1.92 15.19 -7.78
N ALA A 2 0.77 14.51 -7.73
CA ALA A 2 -0.07 14.30 -8.92
C ALA A 2 -0.63 15.60 -9.53
N ILE A 3 -1.11 16.51 -8.66
CA ILE A 3 -1.63 17.82 -9.05
C ILE A 3 -0.53 18.67 -9.68
N GLU A 4 0.62 18.79 -9.02
CA GLU A 4 1.77 19.57 -9.48
C GLU A 4 2.29 19.06 -10.83
N GLU A 5 2.38 17.75 -11.01
CA GLU A 5 2.81 17.13 -12.26
C GLU A 5 1.81 17.35 -13.40
N ALA A 6 0.52 17.33 -13.11
CA ALA A 6 -0.51 17.63 -14.08
C ALA A 6 -0.50 19.10 -14.51
N GLU A 7 -0.33 20.03 -13.55
CA GLU A 7 -0.21 21.46 -13.82
C GLU A 7 1.06 21.79 -14.62
N ALA A 8 2.19 21.16 -14.29
CA ALA A 8 3.45 21.28 -15.05
C ALA A 8 3.30 20.88 -16.52
N ARG A 9 2.31 20.04 -16.84
CA ARG A 9 1.95 19.60 -18.20
C ARG A 9 0.84 20.42 -18.85
N GLY A 10 0.41 21.52 -18.22
CA GLY A 10 -0.67 22.38 -18.70
C GLY A 10 -2.06 21.75 -18.58
N GLN A 11 -2.21 20.69 -17.78
CA GLN A 11 -3.50 20.07 -17.50
C GLN A 11 -4.16 20.73 -16.27
N LEU A 12 -5.47 20.54 -16.11
CA LEU A 12 -6.16 20.90 -14.87
C LEU A 12 -5.73 19.93 -13.77
N GLY A 13 -4.96 20.39 -12.78
CA GLY A 13 -4.34 19.52 -11.78
C GLY A 13 -5.30 18.62 -11.01
N TRP A 14 -6.51 19.10 -10.73
CA TRP A 14 -7.53 18.33 -10.00
C TRP A 14 -8.12 17.16 -10.80
N LEU A 15 -8.06 17.20 -12.14
CA LEU A 15 -8.71 16.20 -12.98
C LEU A 15 -8.05 14.81 -12.87
N PRO A 16 -6.74 14.65 -13.15
CA PRO A 16 -6.07 13.37 -12.90
C PRO A 16 -6.05 13.02 -11.41
N ALA A 17 -6.04 14.02 -10.53
CA ALA A 17 -6.06 13.79 -9.10
C ALA A 17 -7.35 13.10 -8.63
N ALA A 18 -8.50 13.71 -8.91
CA ALA A 18 -9.79 13.14 -8.54
C ALA A 18 -10.13 11.89 -9.36
N GLY A 19 -9.84 11.91 -10.67
CA GLY A 19 -10.12 10.81 -11.58
C GLY A 19 -9.32 9.57 -11.25
N GLY A 20 -8.00 9.72 -11.06
CA GLY A 20 -7.13 8.62 -10.62
C GLY A 20 -7.58 8.06 -9.27
N PHE A 21 -7.84 8.93 -8.29
CA PHE A 21 -8.28 8.53 -6.95
C PHE A 21 -9.56 7.69 -6.97
N ILE A 22 -10.59 8.14 -7.69
CA ILE A 22 -11.85 7.38 -7.83
C ILE A 22 -11.61 6.05 -8.55
N LEU A 23 -10.76 6.02 -9.58
CA LEU A 23 -10.41 4.77 -10.27
C LEU A 23 -9.70 3.79 -9.34
N GLY A 24 -8.82 4.28 -8.46
CA GLY A 24 -8.16 3.47 -7.42
C GLY A 24 -9.15 2.83 -6.45
N ILE A 25 -10.07 3.63 -5.93
CA ILE A 25 -11.17 3.14 -5.06
C ILE A 25 -12.01 2.10 -5.79
N ALA A 26 -12.50 2.43 -6.99
CA ALA A 26 -13.36 1.55 -7.76
C ALA A 26 -12.66 0.23 -8.14
N PHE A 27 -11.35 0.29 -8.38
CA PHE A 27 -10.54 -0.90 -8.67
C PHE A 27 -10.47 -1.84 -7.47
N LEU A 28 -10.10 -1.36 -6.28
CA LEU A 28 -10.05 -2.22 -5.09
C LEU A 28 -11.43 -2.70 -4.67
N TYR A 29 -12.44 -1.82 -4.67
CA TYR A 29 -13.83 -2.23 -4.45
C TYR A 29 -14.28 -3.36 -5.40
N GLY A 30 -13.84 -3.29 -6.66
CA GLY A 30 -14.07 -4.34 -7.64
C GLY A 30 -13.30 -5.63 -7.31
N LEU A 31 -12.03 -5.52 -6.91
CA LEU A 31 -11.23 -6.67 -6.51
C LEU A 31 -11.79 -7.37 -5.29
N ASP A 32 -12.25 -6.64 -4.27
CA ASP A 32 -12.87 -7.20 -3.07
C ASP A 32 -14.10 -8.04 -3.39
N LYS A 33 -14.91 -7.59 -4.36
CA LYS A 33 -16.09 -8.32 -4.84
C LYS A 33 -15.71 -9.59 -5.60
N LEU A 34 -14.55 -9.62 -6.24
CA LEU A 34 -14.12 -10.69 -7.16
C LEU A 34 -13.20 -11.70 -6.48
N ILE A 35 -12.45 -11.28 -5.47
CA ILE A 35 -11.45 -12.09 -4.78
C ILE A 35 -12.00 -12.48 -3.42
N PRO A 36 -12.09 -13.79 -3.12
CA PRO A 36 -12.39 -14.21 -1.76
C PRO A 36 -11.31 -13.67 -0.81
N HIS A 37 -11.72 -12.88 0.17
CA HIS A 37 -10.83 -12.36 1.20
C HIS A 37 -11.54 -12.33 2.55
N LEU A 38 -10.74 -12.26 3.62
CA LEU A 38 -11.21 -12.27 5.01
C LEU A 38 -10.66 -11.04 5.70
N HIS A 39 -11.56 -10.27 6.32
CA HIS A 39 -11.17 -9.20 7.23
C HIS A 39 -10.57 -9.79 8.51
N GLN A 40 -9.47 -9.19 8.99
CA GLN A 40 -8.88 -9.60 10.26
C GLN A 40 -9.91 -9.48 11.40
N GLY A 41 -9.92 -10.47 12.29
CA GLY A 41 -10.84 -10.51 13.45
C GLY A 41 -12.32 -10.80 13.16
N THR A 42 -12.75 -10.99 11.90
CA THR A 42 -14.11 -11.45 11.59
C THR A 42 -14.13 -12.89 11.06
N ASN A 43 -15.31 -13.53 11.10
CA ASN A 43 -15.58 -14.83 10.47
C ASN A 43 -16.32 -14.69 9.13
N GLU A 44 -16.57 -13.47 8.66
CA GLU A 44 -17.32 -13.23 7.42
C GLU A 44 -16.35 -13.12 6.24
N THR A 45 -16.52 -14.00 5.27
CA THR A 45 -15.78 -13.97 3.99
C THR A 45 -16.50 -13.06 3.00
N GLU A 46 -15.80 -12.08 2.46
CA GLU A 46 -16.27 -11.30 1.31
C GLU A 46 -15.78 -11.91 -0.01
N GLY A 47 -16.50 -11.64 -1.10
CA GLY A 47 -16.26 -12.24 -2.41
C GLY A 47 -16.85 -13.66 -2.56
N PRO A 48 -16.46 -14.40 -3.61
CA PRO A 48 -16.98 -15.74 -3.89
C PRO A 48 -16.65 -16.75 -2.77
N SER A 49 -17.46 -17.78 -2.56
CA SER A 49 -17.14 -18.82 -1.57
C SER A 49 -15.81 -19.51 -1.90
N SER A 50 -14.87 -19.56 -0.94
CA SER A 50 -13.54 -20.14 -1.13
C SER A 50 -13.30 -21.31 -0.19
N SER A 51 -12.62 -22.35 -0.68
CA SER A 51 -12.14 -23.48 0.13
C SER A 51 -10.79 -23.21 0.80
N LEU A 52 -10.24 -21.99 0.64
CA LEU A 52 -8.96 -21.61 1.22
C LEU A 52 -9.06 -21.46 2.74
N LYS A 53 -7.98 -21.81 3.44
CA LYS A 53 -7.88 -21.59 4.88
C LYS A 53 -7.83 -20.10 5.17
N ARG A 54 -8.30 -19.69 6.35
CA ARG A 54 -8.32 -18.29 6.81
C ARG A 54 -6.96 -17.61 6.67
N THR A 55 -5.89 -18.27 7.10
CA THR A 55 -4.52 -17.77 6.95
C THR A 55 -4.08 -17.60 5.50
N SER A 56 -4.55 -18.44 4.58
CA SER A 56 -4.27 -18.28 3.15
C SER A 56 -4.97 -17.06 2.56
N LEU A 57 -6.19 -16.76 3.01
CA LEU A 57 -6.93 -15.57 2.60
C LEU A 57 -6.30 -14.29 3.16
N LEU A 58 -5.82 -14.33 4.40
CA LEU A 58 -5.06 -13.25 5.04
C LEU A 58 -3.74 -12.94 4.32
N VAL A 59 -2.97 -13.98 3.98
CA VAL A 59 -1.73 -13.83 3.21
C VAL A 59 -2.03 -13.26 1.82
N LEU A 60 -3.10 -13.72 1.16
CA LEU A 60 -3.50 -13.23 -0.15
C LEU A 60 -3.88 -11.74 -0.11
N ALA A 61 -4.68 -11.32 0.87
CA ALA A 61 -5.09 -9.94 1.04
C ALA A 61 -3.87 -9.01 1.17
N VAL A 62 -2.98 -9.28 2.13
CA VAL A 62 -1.77 -8.46 2.32
C VAL A 62 -0.85 -8.50 1.09
N THR A 63 -0.72 -9.65 0.44
CA THR A 63 0.06 -9.75 -0.80
C THR A 63 -0.51 -8.86 -1.91
N LEU A 64 -1.84 -8.71 -2.02
CA LEU A 64 -2.44 -7.82 -3.00
C LEU A 64 -2.23 -6.34 -2.65
N HIS A 65 -2.22 -5.99 -1.36
CA HIS A 65 -1.92 -4.63 -0.87
C HIS A 65 -0.48 -4.20 -1.14
N ASN A 66 0.45 -5.14 -1.08
CA ASN A 66 1.88 -4.90 -1.35
C ASN A 66 2.18 -4.58 -2.82
N ILE A 67 1.25 -4.86 -3.75
CA ILE A 67 1.42 -4.53 -5.18
C ILE A 67 1.43 -3.01 -5.41
N PRO A 68 0.38 -2.25 -5.01
CA PRO A 68 0.39 -0.78 -5.06
C PRO A 68 1.62 -0.14 -4.42
N GLU A 69 2.09 -0.65 -3.29
CA GLU A 69 3.26 -0.11 -2.57
C GLU A 69 4.55 -0.27 -3.37
N GLY A 70 4.80 -1.48 -3.87
CA GLY A 70 5.92 -1.74 -4.78
C GLY A 70 5.89 -0.82 -6.00
N MET A 71 4.72 -0.68 -6.62
CA MET A 71 4.54 0.24 -7.76
C MET A 71 4.83 1.70 -7.37
N ALA A 72 4.37 2.17 -6.21
CA ALA A 72 4.60 3.52 -5.73
C ALA A 72 6.10 3.82 -5.53
N VAL A 73 6.84 2.87 -4.93
CA VAL A 73 8.31 2.96 -4.81
C VAL A 73 8.97 2.98 -6.19
N GLY A 74 8.60 2.07 -7.09
CA GLY A 74 9.15 2.04 -8.45
C GLY A 74 8.91 3.34 -9.22
N LEU A 75 7.70 3.90 -9.12
CA LEU A 75 7.31 5.13 -9.79
C LEU A 75 8.06 6.36 -9.24
N SER A 76 8.27 6.45 -7.93
CA SER A 76 9.00 7.57 -7.32
C SER A 76 10.47 7.62 -7.78
N PHE A 77 11.14 6.46 -7.84
CA PHE A 77 12.51 6.37 -8.35
C PHE A 77 12.61 6.61 -9.86
N ALA A 78 11.64 6.10 -10.65
CA ALA A 78 11.60 6.36 -12.08
C ALA A 78 11.39 7.86 -12.38
N PHE A 79 10.55 8.53 -11.60
CA PHE A 79 10.34 9.97 -11.67
C PHE A 79 11.61 10.75 -11.31
N ALA A 80 12.28 10.37 -10.23
CA ALA A 80 13.54 10.98 -9.82
C ALA A 80 14.63 10.87 -10.89
N ALA A 81 14.72 9.71 -11.55
CA ALA A 81 15.66 9.49 -12.65
C ALA A 81 15.41 10.40 -13.85
N GLN A 82 14.14 10.68 -14.18
CA GLN A 82 13.78 11.50 -15.35
C GLN A 82 13.90 13.01 -15.13
N GLN A 83 13.78 13.49 -13.89
CA GLN A 83 14.03 14.90 -13.55
C GLN A 83 15.54 15.24 -13.51
N GLY A 84 16.36 14.57 -14.33
CA GLY A 84 17.80 14.77 -14.41
C GLY A 84 18.59 14.17 -13.25
N GLY A 85 17.94 13.35 -12.40
CA GLY A 85 18.62 12.63 -11.32
C GLY A 85 19.14 13.54 -10.20
N GLY A 86 18.50 14.70 -9.98
CA GLY A 86 18.88 15.60 -8.91
C GLY A 86 18.75 14.93 -7.53
N THR A 87 19.68 15.23 -6.63
CA THR A 87 19.73 14.65 -5.28
C THR A 87 18.39 14.76 -4.55
N ALA A 88 17.72 15.92 -4.63
CA ALA A 88 16.43 16.15 -3.97
C ALA A 88 15.33 15.17 -4.41
N ALA A 89 15.24 14.85 -5.70
CA ALA A 89 14.22 13.94 -6.22
C ALA A 89 14.45 12.51 -5.73
N TYR A 90 15.71 12.06 -5.66
CA TYR A 90 16.04 10.76 -5.07
C TYR A 90 15.88 10.73 -3.56
N THR A 91 16.10 11.85 -2.85
CA THR A 91 15.84 11.95 -1.41
C THR A 91 14.35 11.76 -1.13
N ALA A 92 13.46 12.42 -1.88
CA ALA A 92 12.02 12.23 -1.75
C ALA A 92 11.57 10.79 -2.10
N ALA A 93 12.12 10.20 -3.17
CA ALA A 93 11.85 8.80 -3.52
C ALA A 93 12.30 7.83 -2.40
N PHE A 94 13.47 8.09 -1.80
CA PHE A 94 13.98 7.33 -0.67
C PHE A 94 13.15 7.52 0.59
N ALA A 95 12.67 8.74 0.85
CA ALA A 95 11.76 9.03 1.96
C ALA A 95 10.48 8.19 1.88
N LEU A 96 9.85 8.15 0.70
CA LEU A 96 8.68 7.33 0.44
C LEU A 96 8.97 5.84 0.65
N ALA A 97 10.08 5.34 0.08
CA ALA A 97 10.48 3.95 0.23
C ALA A 97 10.78 3.57 1.69
N LEU A 98 11.37 4.48 2.47
CA LEU A 98 11.61 4.29 3.89
C LEU A 98 10.30 4.28 4.68
N GLY A 99 9.37 5.19 4.37
CA GLY A 99 8.04 5.22 4.97
C GLY A 99 7.30 3.90 4.77
N ILE A 100 7.24 3.41 3.53
CA ILE A 100 6.68 2.10 3.17
C ILE A 100 7.43 0.98 3.91
N GLY A 101 8.77 0.99 3.92
CA GLY A 101 9.53 -0.02 4.67
C GLY A 101 9.22 -0.06 6.18
N ILE A 102 8.90 1.08 6.79
CA ILE A 102 8.55 1.17 8.22
C ILE A 102 7.17 0.57 8.50
N GLN A 103 6.15 0.84 7.68
CA GLN A 103 4.81 0.24 7.85
C GLN A 103 4.78 -1.26 7.50
N ASN A 104 5.68 -1.74 6.64
CA ASN A 104 5.67 -3.16 6.24
C ASN A 104 6.17 -4.08 7.35
N PHE A 105 6.85 -3.53 8.36
CA PHE A 105 7.21 -4.28 9.56
C PHE A 105 5.99 -4.72 10.40
N PRO A 106 5.10 -3.82 10.86
CA PRO A 106 3.87 -4.22 11.53
C PRO A 106 2.95 -5.06 10.65
N GLU A 107 2.85 -4.82 9.34
CA GLU A 107 2.06 -5.65 8.43
C GLU A 107 2.60 -7.08 8.29
N GLY A 108 3.91 -7.24 8.12
CA GLY A 108 4.55 -8.55 8.10
C GLY A 108 4.37 -9.30 9.42
N ALA A 109 4.33 -8.59 10.55
CA ALA A 109 3.98 -9.16 11.85
C ALA A 109 2.50 -9.59 11.93
N ALA A 110 1.59 -8.83 11.35
CA ALA A 110 0.16 -9.15 11.28
C ALA A 110 -0.12 -10.47 10.54
N ILE A 111 0.74 -10.88 9.59
CA ILE A 111 0.69 -12.23 9.00
C ILE A 111 1.42 -13.27 9.85
N SER A 112 2.62 -12.93 10.34
CA SER A 112 3.50 -13.88 11.02
C SER A 112 2.90 -14.38 12.35
N LEU A 113 2.21 -13.52 13.10
CA LEU A 113 1.68 -13.85 14.43
C LEU A 113 0.50 -14.83 14.37
N PRO A 114 -0.52 -14.67 13.50
CA PRO A 114 -1.58 -15.67 13.32
C PRO A 114 -1.05 -17.02 12.85
N LEU A 115 -0.10 -17.06 11.90
CA LEU A 115 0.52 -18.31 11.46
C LEU A 115 1.20 -19.05 12.62
N ARG A 116 1.86 -18.30 13.51
CA ARG A 116 2.48 -18.86 14.72
C ARG A 116 1.43 -19.43 15.68
N GLN A 117 0.29 -18.74 15.84
CA GLN A 117 -0.84 -19.20 16.66
C GLN A 117 -1.51 -20.44 16.08
N GLU A 118 -1.53 -20.60 14.75
CA GLU A 118 -2.01 -21.81 14.07
C GLU A 118 -1.02 -23.00 14.13
N GLY A 119 0.10 -22.84 14.83
CA GLY A 119 1.05 -23.93 15.11
C GLY A 119 2.25 -24.02 14.17
N PHE A 120 2.45 -23.04 13.27
CA PHE A 120 3.67 -22.98 12.46
C PHE A 120 4.89 -22.69 13.35
N SER A 121 6.08 -23.16 12.95
CA SER A 121 7.34 -22.80 13.63
C SER A 121 7.64 -21.31 13.47
N SER A 122 8.40 -20.69 14.38
CA SER A 122 8.69 -19.25 14.28
C SER A 122 9.37 -18.90 12.96
N GLY A 123 10.33 -19.72 12.52
CA GLY A 123 11.04 -19.51 11.25
C GLY A 123 10.12 -19.61 10.03
N ARG A 124 9.16 -20.55 10.00
CA ARG A 124 8.18 -20.63 8.91
C ARG A 124 7.20 -19.47 8.93
N SER A 125 6.75 -19.06 10.12
CA SER A 125 5.83 -17.95 10.28
C SER A 125 6.46 -16.64 9.81
N PHE A 126 7.71 -16.40 10.23
CA PHE A 126 8.52 -15.27 9.76
C PHE A 126 8.73 -15.34 8.24
N LEU A 127 9.11 -16.49 7.70
CA LEU A 127 9.34 -16.64 6.26
C LEU A 127 8.08 -16.32 5.45
N TYR A 128 6.90 -16.81 5.84
CA TYR A 128 5.65 -16.50 5.15
C TYR A 128 5.26 -15.04 5.27
N GLY A 129 5.45 -14.42 6.45
CA GLY A 129 5.28 -12.98 6.63
C GLY A 129 6.19 -12.19 5.69
N SER A 130 7.48 -12.50 5.65
CA SER A 130 8.43 -11.84 4.74
C SER A 130 8.13 -12.10 3.26
N LEU A 131 7.71 -13.31 2.90
CA LEU A 131 7.38 -13.67 1.51
C LEU A 131 6.13 -12.95 0.99
N SER A 132 5.22 -12.52 1.87
CA SER A 132 4.07 -11.71 1.45
C SER A 132 4.48 -10.38 0.82
N GLY A 133 5.62 -9.80 1.25
CA GLY A 133 6.19 -8.56 0.71
C GLY A 133 7.01 -8.76 -0.57
N ILE A 134 7.20 -9.98 -1.07
CA ILE A 134 8.07 -10.22 -2.24
C ILE A 134 7.54 -9.57 -3.52
N VAL A 135 6.24 -9.28 -3.57
CA VAL A 135 5.63 -8.59 -4.71
C VAL A 135 6.08 -7.13 -4.80
N GLU A 136 6.47 -6.48 -3.70
CA GLU A 136 6.92 -5.09 -3.72
C GLU A 136 8.14 -4.87 -4.63
N PRO A 137 9.28 -5.60 -4.46
CA PRO A 137 10.42 -5.43 -5.36
C PRO A 137 10.09 -5.87 -6.79
N VAL A 138 9.24 -6.88 -6.97
CA VAL A 138 8.84 -7.34 -8.31
C VAL A 138 8.09 -6.23 -9.05
N PHE A 139 7.04 -5.68 -8.44
CA PHE A 139 6.23 -4.63 -9.06
C PHE A 139 6.93 -3.27 -9.10
N GLY A 140 7.82 -2.98 -8.15
CA GLY A 140 8.69 -1.81 -8.21
C GLY A 140 9.64 -1.84 -9.40
N ILE A 141 10.32 -2.97 -9.62
CA ILE A 141 11.19 -3.15 -10.79
C ILE A 141 10.38 -3.10 -12.08
N LEU A 142 9.24 -3.79 -12.15
CA LEU A 142 8.37 -3.74 -13.34
C LEU A 142 7.91 -2.32 -13.66
N THR A 143 7.57 -1.54 -12.63
CA THR A 143 7.16 -0.13 -12.80
C THR A 143 8.29 0.71 -13.37
N VAL A 144 9.52 0.54 -12.88
CA VAL A 144 10.71 1.23 -13.43
C VAL A 144 10.96 0.83 -14.89
N LEU A 145 10.87 -0.47 -15.22
CA LEU A 145 11.07 -0.96 -16.59
C LEU A 145 10.01 -0.44 -17.56
N LEU A 146 8.78 -0.27 -17.08
CA LEU A 146 7.64 0.23 -17.86
C LEU A 146 7.48 1.75 -17.77
N ALA A 147 8.38 2.45 -17.06
CA ALA A 147 8.22 3.87 -16.75
C ALA A 147 7.99 4.72 -18.00
N SER A 148 8.70 4.45 -19.10
CA SER A 148 8.55 5.19 -20.36
C SER A 148 7.12 5.14 -20.93
N ALA A 149 6.41 4.03 -20.75
CA ALA A 149 5.02 3.86 -21.17
C ALA A 149 4.02 4.46 -20.16
N ILE A 150 4.38 4.46 -18.87
CA ILE A 150 3.54 4.91 -17.75
C ILE A 150 3.60 6.44 -17.58
N MET A 151 4.71 7.07 -17.94
CA MET A 151 5.00 8.49 -17.72
C MET A 151 3.89 9.47 -18.14
N PRO A 152 3.28 9.36 -19.34
CA PRO A 152 2.20 10.27 -19.74
C PRO A 152 0.99 10.24 -18.78
N PHE A 153 0.81 9.11 -18.11
CA PHE A 153 -0.31 8.83 -17.20
C PHE A 153 0.10 8.93 -15.72
N MET A 154 1.32 9.35 -15.42
CA MET A 154 1.86 9.38 -14.06
C MET A 154 0.98 10.14 -13.05
N PRO A 155 0.40 11.34 -13.34
CA PRO A 155 -0.56 11.98 -12.44
C PRO A 155 -1.74 11.07 -12.08
N TRP A 156 -2.25 10.32 -13.06
CA TRP A 156 -3.36 9.38 -12.85
C TRP A 156 -2.93 8.19 -12.00
N PHE A 157 -1.74 7.63 -12.24
CA PHE A 157 -1.24 6.49 -11.46
C PHE A 157 -0.91 6.86 -10.01
N LEU A 158 -0.31 8.03 -9.77
CA LEU A 158 -0.06 8.53 -8.41
C LEU A 158 -1.36 8.68 -7.63
N SER A 159 -2.38 9.25 -8.25
CA SER A 159 -3.68 9.41 -7.61
C SER A 159 -4.48 8.11 -7.52
N PHE A 160 -4.34 7.21 -8.49
CA PHE A 160 -4.87 5.85 -8.41
C PHE A 160 -4.30 5.09 -7.21
N ALA A 161 -2.98 5.14 -7.01
CA ALA A 161 -2.35 4.52 -5.85
C ALA A 161 -2.85 5.13 -4.54
N ALA A 162 -2.99 6.46 -4.47
CA ALA A 162 -3.55 7.14 -3.30
C ALA A 162 -5.01 6.75 -3.01
N GLY A 163 -5.84 6.63 -4.05
CA GLY A 163 -7.24 6.21 -3.93
C GLY A 163 -7.37 4.76 -3.49
N ALA A 164 -6.56 3.87 -4.07
CA ALA A 164 -6.46 2.48 -3.65
C ALA A 164 -6.06 2.39 -2.16
N MET A 165 -4.96 3.01 -1.73
CA MET A 165 -4.55 2.97 -0.32
C MET A 165 -5.58 3.57 0.64
N MET A 166 -6.29 4.63 0.24
CA MET A 166 -7.36 5.19 1.07
C MET A 166 -8.52 4.21 1.28
N TYR A 167 -8.90 3.46 0.24
CA TYR A 167 -9.92 2.43 0.35
C TYR A 167 -9.52 1.36 1.37
N VAL A 168 -8.28 0.86 1.30
CA VAL A 168 -7.72 -0.12 2.27
C VAL A 168 -7.73 0.43 3.69
N VAL A 169 -7.27 1.67 3.88
CA VAL A 169 -7.24 2.31 5.20
C VAL A 169 -8.62 2.37 5.82
N VAL A 170 -9.63 2.73 5.03
CA VAL A 170 -11.01 2.90 5.49
C VAL A 170 -11.70 1.57 5.73
N GLU A 171 -11.57 0.62 4.81
CA GLU A 171 -12.28 -0.66 4.85
C GLU A 171 -11.64 -1.63 5.84
N GLU A 172 -10.31 -1.67 5.92
CA GLU A 172 -9.58 -2.67 6.71
C GLU A 172 -8.94 -2.06 7.96
N LEU A 173 -8.02 -1.09 7.80
CA LEU A 173 -7.13 -0.67 8.88
C LEU A 173 -7.83 0.10 10.00
N ILE A 174 -8.76 0.99 9.66
CA ILE A 174 -9.52 1.75 10.66
C ILE A 174 -10.41 0.81 11.49
N PRO A 175 -11.25 -0.05 10.90
CA PRO A 175 -12.01 -1.04 11.67
C PRO A 175 -11.11 -1.95 12.50
N GLU A 176 -10.01 -2.44 11.92
CA GLU A 176 -9.06 -3.32 12.61
C GLU A 176 -8.42 -2.66 13.83
N ALA A 177 -8.04 -1.39 13.73
CA ALA A 177 -7.50 -0.63 14.87
C ALA A 177 -8.49 -0.52 16.05
N HIS A 178 -9.78 -0.76 15.82
CA HIS A 178 -10.82 -0.73 16.84
C HIS A 178 -11.36 -2.12 17.20
N LEU A 179 -10.77 -3.20 16.68
CA LEU A 179 -11.09 -4.57 17.09
C LEU A 179 -10.56 -4.85 18.49
N GLY A 180 -11.45 -5.20 19.41
CA GLY A 180 -11.10 -5.56 20.80
C GLY A 180 -11.92 -4.79 21.83
N GLU A 181 -11.43 -4.72 23.08
CA GLU A 181 -12.04 -3.87 24.10
C GLU A 181 -11.89 -2.40 23.71
N HIS A 182 -12.94 -1.59 23.93
CA HIS A 182 -12.90 -0.15 23.66
C HIS A 182 -11.72 0.51 24.39
N SER A 183 -10.66 0.78 23.63
CA SER A 183 -9.41 1.33 24.12
C SER A 183 -8.93 2.40 23.14
N ASN A 184 -8.45 3.53 23.68
CA ASN A 184 -7.88 4.60 22.88
C ASN A 184 -6.54 4.23 22.24
N LEU A 185 -5.97 3.04 22.55
CA LEU A 185 -4.66 2.62 22.06
C LEU A 185 -4.60 2.50 20.54
N GLY A 186 -5.65 1.96 19.91
CA GLY A 186 -5.75 1.84 18.45
C GLY A 186 -5.72 3.21 17.77
N THR A 187 -6.59 4.12 18.23
CA THR A 187 -6.63 5.51 17.76
C THR A 187 -5.28 6.22 17.96
N LEU A 188 -4.66 6.10 19.14
CA LEU A 188 -3.36 6.71 19.41
C LEU A 188 -2.24 6.13 18.53
N SER A 189 -2.31 4.85 18.18
CA SER A 189 -1.37 4.19 17.27
C SER A 189 -1.52 4.71 15.84
N VAL A 190 -2.76 4.88 15.36
CA VAL A 190 -3.04 5.52 14.05
C VAL A 190 -2.52 6.96 14.03
N MET A 191 -2.80 7.75 15.08
CA MET A 191 -2.29 9.13 15.18
C MET A 191 -0.76 9.17 15.23
N GLY A 192 -0.13 8.24 15.96
CA GLY A 192 1.32 8.10 16.02
C GLY A 192 1.93 7.78 14.65
N GLY A 193 1.37 6.80 13.93
CA GLY A 193 1.80 6.44 12.59
C GLY A 193 1.67 7.60 11.59
N PHE A 194 0.54 8.31 11.63
CA PHE A 194 0.31 9.50 10.81
C PHE A 194 1.35 10.60 11.07
N ILE A 195 1.64 10.89 12.35
CA ILE A 195 2.65 11.89 12.75
C ILE A 195 4.04 11.47 12.26
N ILE A 196 4.42 10.20 12.43
CA ILE A 196 5.71 9.69 11.96
C ILE A 196 5.82 9.87 10.44
N MET A 197 4.80 9.47 9.68
CA MET A 197 4.81 9.63 8.23
C MET A 197 4.86 11.09 7.80
N MET A 198 4.10 11.98 8.45
CA MET A 198 4.14 13.41 8.19
C MET A 198 5.53 14.02 8.49
N ILE A 199 6.18 13.60 9.59
CA ILE A 199 7.55 14.03 9.90
C ILE A 199 8.52 13.52 8.84
N LEU A 200 8.41 12.26 8.42
CA LEU A 200 9.27 11.69 7.38
C LEU A 200 9.10 12.44 6.05
N ASP A 201 7.87 12.74 5.65
CA ASP A 201 7.56 13.49 4.43
C ASP A 201 8.19 14.91 4.47
N VAL A 202 8.02 15.64 5.57
CA VAL A 202 8.53 17.03 5.68
C VAL A 202 10.03 17.09 5.98
N ALA A 203 10.60 16.11 6.67
CA ALA A 203 12.01 16.13 7.06
C ALA A 203 12.94 15.55 6.00
N LEU A 204 12.43 14.64 5.16
CA LEU A 204 13.20 13.98 4.09
C LEU A 204 12.76 14.44 2.69
N GLY A 205 11.69 15.24 2.58
CA GLY A 205 11.21 15.88 1.36
C GLY A 205 11.33 17.40 1.41
#